data_AF-A0A954G6Z3-F1
#
_entry.id   AF-A0A954G6Z3-F1
#
_cell.length_a   1.000
_cell.length_b   1.000
_cell.length_c   1.000
_cell.angle_alpha   90.00
_cell.angle_beta   90.00
_cell.angle_gamma   90.00
#
_symmetry.space_group_name_H-M   'P 1'
#
loop_
_entity.id
_entity.type
_entity.pdbx_description
1 polymer ?
#
loop_
_entity_poly.entity_id
_entity_poly.type
_entity_poly.pdbx_seq_one_letter_code
_entity_poly.pdbx_strand_id
1 'polypeptide(L)'
;GRLVENRLGCDGLLDDFRISKGTRDFTTIPTAPLKQDEQTLVLLPFDTSDQIQVSAQSAPEKERDHWGKESVGFNQPVEATSDNRWQQTEIGTWLASTVPLPTGPVKKGLSIRVGQNKASTICYDTKNGKVRGIWSNGFLKPSPERFGLIRAPSPIGQIHFSSAEGPGWNQPFQFIGSHVNQNRVTLEYRIGETTVFDSPWLETSPEHTCFTRTFEIGPGETPLELFVATAGEVKTSASQPHQFITTKQKAPVRIGCVGGTDIQSRISTDKEQGTASFVIPPRKTTQRFLIYYQINPELKPKPASNAPALSVPTSLQTQLIPGPPHWTKILTTKGLLSQNNAPYVVDTLTIPHENPYRALFFISGHDFLDNGDLAVSTVHGDVWLVSGVDADLNELKWKRFATGLFQPLGLKVVNNKIYV
;
A
#
# COMPACT_ATOMS: atom_id res chain seq x y z
N GLY A 1 -11.57 7.99 22.76
CA GLY A 1 -12.29 9.26 22.96
C GLY A 1 -11.32 10.35 23.32
N ARG A 2 -11.51 11.57 22.81
CA ARG A 2 -10.77 12.76 23.26
C ARG A 2 -11.39 13.25 24.56
N LEU A 3 -10.62 13.25 25.65
CA LEU A 3 -11.04 13.73 26.96
C LEU A 3 -10.82 15.26 27.02
N VAL A 4 -11.53 16.03 26.20
CA VAL A 4 -11.32 17.50 26.15
C VAL A 4 -12.62 18.31 26.11
N GLU A 5 -13.80 17.67 26.16
CA GLU A 5 -15.07 18.41 25.98
C GLU A 5 -16.18 18.04 26.99
N ASN A 6 -15.84 17.64 28.22
CA ASN A 6 -16.81 17.17 29.24
C ASN A 6 -17.77 16.08 28.73
N ARG A 7 -17.39 15.35 27.66
CA ARG A 7 -18.19 14.34 26.98
C ARG A 7 -17.32 13.18 26.56
N LEU A 8 -17.92 11.99 26.49
CA LEU A 8 -17.32 10.77 25.96
C LEU A 8 -18.19 10.30 24.79
N GLY A 9 -17.56 10.04 23.65
CA GLY A 9 -18.22 9.58 22.43
C GLY A 9 -17.60 8.28 21.91
N CYS A 10 -18.45 7.45 21.30
CA CYS A 10 -18.10 6.19 20.65
C CYS A 10 -18.81 6.12 19.29
N ASP A 11 -18.08 5.86 18.20
CA ASP A 11 -18.64 5.70 16.85
C ASP A 11 -19.01 4.22 16.52
N GLY A 12 -18.85 3.31 17.50
CA GLY A 12 -19.17 1.89 17.39
C GLY A 12 -20.21 1.43 18.41
N LEU A 13 -20.62 0.17 18.32
CA LEU A 13 -21.48 -0.46 19.31
C LEU A 13 -20.77 -0.49 20.67
N LEU A 14 -21.50 -0.08 21.71
CA LEU A 14 -21.00 0.01 23.06
C LEU A 14 -21.86 -0.89 23.96
N ASP A 15 -21.20 -1.83 24.63
CA ASP A 15 -21.83 -2.90 25.42
C ASP A 15 -21.84 -2.53 26.91
N ASP A 16 -20.64 -2.23 27.46
CA ASP A 16 -20.45 -1.72 28.81
C ASP A 16 -19.56 -0.47 28.82
N PHE A 17 -19.86 0.48 29.70
CA PHE A 17 -18.97 1.61 30.00
C PHE A 17 -18.55 1.57 31.47
N ARG A 18 -17.23 1.52 31.74
CA ARG A 18 -16.68 1.54 33.09
C ARG A 18 -15.64 2.63 33.29
N ILE A 19 -15.80 3.45 34.33
CA ILE A 19 -14.77 4.35 34.85
C ILE A 19 -14.12 3.68 36.07
N SER A 20 -12.80 3.59 36.08
CA SER A 20 -12.03 2.95 37.16
C SER A 20 -11.06 3.92 37.81
N LYS A 21 -10.76 3.69 39.10
CA LYS A 21 -9.67 4.35 39.81
C LYS A 21 -8.37 3.60 39.52
N GLY A 22 -7.35 4.32 39.08
CA GLY A 22 -6.02 3.75 38.78
C GLY A 22 -5.95 3.04 37.43
N THR A 23 -4.78 2.47 37.13
CA THR A 23 -4.50 1.73 35.89
C THR A 23 -5.01 0.30 35.97
N ARG A 24 -5.60 -0.21 34.89
CA ARG A 24 -5.95 -1.63 34.72
C ARG A 24 -5.27 -2.20 33.48
N ASP A 25 -5.01 -3.51 33.53
CA ASP A 25 -4.51 -4.25 32.37
C ASP A 25 -5.67 -4.60 31.44
N PHE A 26 -5.49 -4.34 30.14
CA PHE A 26 -6.49 -4.56 29.09
C PHE A 26 -5.94 -5.44 27.96
N THR A 27 -4.97 -6.30 28.27
CA THR A 27 -4.35 -7.22 27.29
C THR A 27 -5.29 -8.31 26.78
N THR A 28 -6.46 -8.51 27.40
CA THR A 28 -7.48 -9.50 27.01
C THR A 28 -8.84 -8.86 26.78
N ILE A 29 -9.51 -9.25 25.69
CA ILE A 29 -10.91 -8.86 25.41
C ILE A 29 -11.83 -9.57 26.42
N PRO A 30 -12.69 -8.85 27.16
CA PRO A 30 -13.66 -9.47 28.05
C PRO A 30 -14.62 -10.40 27.29
N THR A 31 -14.87 -11.60 27.83
CA THR A 31 -15.81 -12.59 27.24
C THR A 31 -17.16 -12.62 27.96
N ALA A 32 -17.38 -11.72 28.93
CA ALA A 32 -18.58 -11.59 29.72
C ALA A 32 -18.76 -10.14 30.16
N PRO A 33 -19.98 -9.71 30.53
CA PRO A 33 -20.25 -8.35 30.99
C PRO A 33 -19.32 -7.93 32.13
N LEU A 34 -18.93 -6.66 32.13
CA LEU A 34 -18.09 -6.07 33.15
C LEU A 34 -18.79 -6.12 34.50
N LYS A 35 -18.06 -6.58 35.52
CA LYS A 35 -18.53 -6.54 36.91
C LYS A 35 -17.95 -5.34 37.64
N GLN A 36 -18.72 -4.85 38.62
CA GLN A 36 -18.24 -3.87 39.58
C GLN A 36 -17.25 -4.54 40.54
N ASP A 37 -16.18 -3.82 40.87
CA ASP A 37 -15.15 -4.20 41.83
C ASP A 37 -14.66 -2.97 42.60
N GLU A 38 -13.71 -3.14 43.51
CA GLU A 38 -13.19 -2.07 44.38
C GLU A 38 -12.53 -0.91 43.63
N GLN A 39 -12.09 -1.14 42.40
CA GLN A 39 -11.50 -0.10 41.56
C GLN A 39 -12.55 0.57 40.66
N THR A 40 -13.82 0.15 40.68
CA THR A 40 -14.85 0.67 39.79
C THR A 40 -15.49 1.93 40.40
N LEU A 41 -15.40 3.04 39.69
CA LEU A 41 -16.04 4.31 40.07
C LEU A 41 -17.42 4.45 39.47
N VAL A 42 -17.58 4.04 38.20
CA VAL A 42 -18.85 4.04 37.46
C VAL A 42 -18.90 2.80 36.59
N LEU A 43 -20.05 2.13 36.56
CA LEU A 43 -20.33 1.05 35.62
C LEU A 43 -21.74 1.28 35.04
N LEU A 44 -21.83 1.40 33.72
CA LEU A 44 -23.08 1.55 32.98
C LEU A 44 -23.18 0.38 32.00
N PRO A 45 -24.03 -0.62 32.29
CA PRO A 45 -24.38 -1.66 31.33
C PRO A 45 -25.42 -1.12 30.34
N PHE A 46 -25.24 -1.41 29.05
CA PHE A 46 -26.18 -0.96 28.00
C PHE A 46 -27.16 -2.05 27.57
N ASP A 47 -27.15 -3.20 28.26
CA ASP A 47 -28.10 -4.31 28.08
C ASP A 47 -29.53 -3.99 28.55
N THR A 48 -29.73 -2.95 29.36
CA THR A 48 -31.04 -2.57 29.92
C THR A 48 -31.48 -1.20 29.41
N SER A 49 -32.44 -1.20 28.47
CA SER A 49 -32.95 -0.03 27.75
C SER A 49 -33.63 1.05 28.63
N ASP A 50 -34.00 0.71 29.86
CA ASP A 50 -34.99 1.49 30.62
C ASP A 50 -34.38 2.61 31.49
N GLN A 51 -33.04 2.67 31.58
CA GLN A 51 -32.33 3.66 32.41
C GLN A 51 -31.58 4.73 31.59
N ILE A 52 -31.69 4.71 30.26
CA ILE A 52 -30.94 5.62 29.38
C ILE A 52 -31.91 6.59 28.72
N GLN A 53 -31.92 7.85 29.19
CA GLN A 53 -32.53 8.93 28.43
C GLN A 53 -31.58 9.37 27.31
N VAL A 54 -31.86 8.93 26.09
CA VAL A 54 -31.25 9.50 24.88
C VAL A 54 -31.78 10.92 24.74
N SER A 55 -30.95 11.94 24.97
CA SER A 55 -31.36 13.32 24.69
C SER A 55 -31.58 13.46 23.18
N ALA A 56 -32.80 13.83 22.76
CA ALA A 56 -33.13 14.12 21.37
C ALA A 56 -32.42 15.38 20.81
N GLN A 57 -31.63 16.08 21.63
CA GLN A 57 -30.73 17.11 21.16
C GLN A 57 -29.51 16.43 20.53
N SER A 58 -29.59 16.16 19.23
CA SER A 58 -28.41 16.31 18.40
C SER A 58 -27.83 17.70 18.72
N ALA A 59 -26.55 17.74 19.10
CA ALA A 59 -25.84 19.00 19.00
C ALA A 59 -26.12 19.55 17.59
N PRO A 60 -26.35 20.87 17.42
CA PRO A 60 -26.42 21.42 16.07
C PRO A 60 -25.23 20.87 15.31
N GLU A 61 -25.45 20.30 14.13
CA GLU A 61 -24.36 19.84 13.27
C GLU A 61 -23.38 21.00 13.19
N LYS A 62 -22.26 20.91 13.92
CA LYS A 62 -21.21 21.90 13.79
C LYS A 62 -20.80 21.79 12.34
N GLU A 63 -20.95 22.89 11.61
CA GLU A 63 -20.48 23.00 10.26
C GLU A 63 -19.06 22.42 10.21
N ARG A 64 -18.83 21.45 9.31
CA ARG A 64 -17.57 20.71 9.33
C ARG A 64 -16.43 21.68 9.02
N ASP A 65 -15.73 22.07 10.07
CA ASP A 65 -14.53 22.88 10.00
C ASP A 65 -13.31 22.00 10.29
N HIS A 66 -12.33 22.10 9.41
CA HIS A 66 -11.14 21.27 9.37
C HIS A 66 -10.25 21.34 10.60
N TRP A 67 -10.17 22.49 11.25
CA TRP A 67 -9.45 22.66 12.52
C TRP A 67 -10.36 23.20 13.62
N GLY A 68 -11.56 23.63 13.25
CA GLY A 68 -12.42 24.45 14.08
C GLY A 68 -11.87 25.86 14.15
N LYS A 69 -12.69 26.86 13.80
CA LYS A 69 -12.41 28.29 13.99
C LYS A 69 -11.75 28.60 15.35
N GLU A 70 -12.18 27.89 16.39
CA GLU A 70 -11.66 28.02 17.76
C GLU A 70 -10.16 27.66 17.89
N SER A 71 -9.64 26.75 17.06
CA SER A 71 -8.23 26.32 17.12
C SER A 71 -7.29 27.19 16.29
N VAL A 72 -7.75 27.73 15.16
CA VAL A 72 -6.89 28.41 14.16
C VAL A 72 -7.26 29.87 13.89
N GLY A 73 -8.34 30.37 14.48
CA GLY A 73 -8.76 31.78 14.38
C GLY A 73 -9.46 32.17 13.07
N PHE A 74 -9.63 31.24 12.12
CA PHE A 74 -10.35 31.46 10.87
C PHE A 74 -11.19 30.24 10.49
N ASN A 75 -12.25 30.45 9.71
CA ASN A 75 -13.08 29.35 9.20
C ASN A 75 -12.33 28.63 8.06
N GLN A 76 -12.22 27.31 8.15
CA GLN A 76 -11.72 26.50 7.05
C GLN A 76 -12.73 25.38 6.72
N PRO A 77 -13.78 25.67 5.93
CA PRO A 77 -14.78 24.68 5.56
C PRO A 77 -14.11 23.54 4.77
N VAL A 78 -14.59 22.30 4.95
CA VAL A 78 -14.07 21.11 4.24
C VAL A 78 -14.06 21.34 2.74
N GLU A 79 -15.13 21.96 2.23
CA GLU A 79 -15.39 22.22 0.83
C GLU A 79 -14.29 23.07 0.20
N ALA A 80 -13.71 24.02 0.96
CA ALA A 80 -12.62 24.88 0.48
C ALA A 80 -11.31 24.13 0.25
N THR A 81 -11.17 22.91 0.79
CA THR A 81 -9.99 22.06 0.58
C THR A 81 -10.34 20.71 -0.03
N SER A 82 -11.60 20.52 -0.44
CA SER A 82 -12.08 19.33 -1.13
C SER A 82 -11.69 19.44 -2.61
N ASP A 83 -10.71 18.65 -3.02
CA ASP A 83 -10.15 18.71 -4.36
C ASP A 83 -9.81 17.31 -4.85
N ASN A 84 -10.48 16.89 -5.92
CA ASN A 84 -10.37 15.56 -6.48
C ASN A 84 -9.26 15.43 -7.54
N ARG A 85 -8.47 16.48 -7.81
CA ARG A 85 -7.48 16.46 -8.90
C ARG A 85 -6.42 15.37 -8.72
N TRP A 86 -6.05 15.00 -7.49
CA TRP A 86 -5.11 13.90 -7.27
C TRP A 86 -5.64 12.55 -7.80
N GLN A 87 -6.96 12.34 -7.76
CA GLN A 87 -7.59 11.14 -8.35
C GLN A 87 -7.47 11.12 -9.88
N GLN A 88 -7.28 12.28 -10.49
CA GLN A 88 -7.13 12.45 -11.93
C GLN A 88 -5.66 12.38 -12.37
N THR A 89 -4.71 12.52 -11.44
CA THR A 89 -3.28 12.43 -11.75
C THR A 89 -2.94 11.10 -12.40
N GLU A 90 -2.13 11.15 -13.46
CA GLU A 90 -1.56 9.96 -14.07
C GLU A 90 -0.42 9.43 -13.19
N ILE A 91 -0.75 8.58 -12.20
CA ILE A 91 0.22 8.07 -11.22
C ILE A 91 1.17 7.03 -11.82
N GLY A 92 0.73 6.29 -12.84
CA GLY A 92 1.50 5.20 -13.46
C GLY A 92 1.13 3.81 -12.95
N THR A 93 2.10 2.89 -12.98
CA THR A 93 1.87 1.45 -12.74
C THR A 93 1.80 1.09 -11.25
N TRP A 94 2.30 1.93 -10.35
CA TRP A 94 2.28 1.65 -8.91
C TRP A 94 2.12 2.92 -8.07
N LEU A 95 1.65 2.74 -6.83
CA LEU A 95 1.51 3.79 -5.82
C LEU A 95 1.90 3.21 -4.45
N ALA A 96 2.82 3.90 -3.78
CA ALA A 96 3.17 3.65 -2.41
C ALA A 96 2.29 4.50 -1.49
N SER A 97 1.58 3.86 -0.57
CA SER A 97 0.71 4.55 0.40
C SER A 97 0.36 3.64 1.57
N THR A 98 -0.28 4.20 2.59
CA THR A 98 -1.12 3.37 3.47
C THR A 98 -2.31 2.86 2.65
N VAL A 99 -2.66 1.58 2.79
CA VAL A 99 -3.81 0.98 2.08
C VAL A 99 -4.74 0.33 3.10
N PRO A 100 -5.98 0.81 3.27
CA PRO A 100 -6.97 0.15 4.11
C PRO A 100 -7.44 -1.15 3.42
N LEU A 101 -7.34 -2.27 4.12
CA LEU A 101 -7.83 -3.58 3.67
C LEU A 101 -8.72 -4.23 4.74
N PRO A 102 -9.58 -5.20 4.39
CA PRO A 102 -10.46 -5.88 5.34
C PRO A 102 -9.72 -6.53 6.52
N THR A 103 -8.50 -6.99 6.31
CA THR A 103 -7.64 -7.64 7.32
C THR A 103 -6.66 -6.67 7.99
N GLY A 104 -7.02 -5.38 8.05
CA GLY A 104 -6.23 -4.31 8.65
C GLY A 104 -5.36 -3.55 7.63
N PRO A 105 -4.94 -2.32 7.97
CA PRO A 105 -4.21 -1.46 7.04
C PRO A 105 -2.81 -1.99 6.70
N VAL A 106 -2.37 -1.73 5.48
CA VAL A 106 -0.98 -1.91 5.04
C VAL A 106 -0.26 -0.58 5.19
N LYS A 107 0.62 -0.45 6.17
CA LYS A 107 1.24 0.84 6.54
C LYS A 107 2.37 1.25 5.59
N LYS A 108 3.01 0.30 4.94
CA LYS A 108 4.05 0.50 3.91
C LYS A 108 3.60 -0.24 2.65
N GLY A 109 2.43 0.14 2.14
CA GLY A 109 1.81 -0.48 0.99
C GLY A 109 2.49 -0.07 -0.30
N LEU A 110 2.78 -1.01 -1.18
CA LEU A 110 3.11 -0.78 -2.58
C LEU A 110 2.06 -1.49 -3.44
N SER A 111 1.12 -0.72 -3.96
CA SER A 111 0.05 -1.24 -4.83
C SER A 111 0.49 -1.16 -6.28
N ILE A 112 0.50 -2.31 -6.96
CA ILE A 112 1.01 -2.45 -8.34
C ILE A 112 -0.14 -2.89 -9.24
N ARG A 113 -0.38 -2.12 -10.30
CA ARG A 113 -1.32 -2.46 -11.37
C ARG A 113 -0.76 -3.64 -12.16
N VAL A 114 -1.60 -4.64 -12.39
CA VAL A 114 -1.24 -5.89 -13.08
C VAL A 114 -2.20 -6.20 -14.22
N GLY A 115 -1.72 -7.00 -15.17
CA GLY A 115 -2.46 -7.41 -16.35
C GLY A 115 -2.37 -6.39 -17.49
N GLN A 116 -2.71 -6.83 -18.70
CA GLN A 116 -2.58 -6.03 -19.92
C GLN A 116 -3.31 -4.68 -19.83
N ASN A 117 -4.51 -4.69 -19.26
CA ASN A 117 -5.35 -3.49 -19.15
C ASN A 117 -5.10 -2.68 -17.87
N LYS A 118 -4.14 -3.09 -17.01
CA LYS A 118 -3.80 -2.43 -15.73
C LYS A 118 -5.01 -2.17 -14.80
N ALA A 119 -6.03 -3.02 -14.93
CA ALA A 119 -7.32 -2.89 -14.25
C ALA A 119 -7.43 -3.73 -12.97
N SER A 120 -6.36 -4.43 -12.58
CA SER A 120 -6.30 -5.20 -11.34
C SER A 120 -5.02 -4.86 -10.58
N THR A 121 -4.97 -5.19 -9.30
CA THR A 121 -3.91 -4.72 -8.41
C THR A 121 -3.46 -5.80 -7.42
N ILE A 122 -2.16 -5.85 -7.17
CA ILE A 122 -1.55 -6.58 -6.05
C ILE A 122 -0.89 -5.56 -5.12
N CYS A 123 -1.23 -5.61 -3.83
CA CYS A 123 -0.65 -4.75 -2.79
C CYS A 123 0.33 -5.53 -1.92
N TYR A 124 1.58 -5.07 -1.92
CA TYR A 124 2.67 -5.57 -1.10
C TYR A 124 2.83 -4.73 0.17
N ASP A 125 3.15 -5.39 1.27
CA ASP A 125 3.74 -4.77 2.45
C ASP A 125 5.26 -4.75 2.30
N THR A 126 5.84 -3.60 1.95
CA THR A 126 7.29 -3.48 1.73
C THR A 126 8.09 -3.40 3.04
N LYS A 127 7.42 -3.37 4.20
CA LYS A 127 8.09 -3.58 5.49
C LYS A 127 8.29 -5.06 5.78
N ASN A 128 7.27 -5.88 5.48
CA ASN A 128 7.23 -7.29 5.90
C ASN A 128 7.43 -8.29 4.76
N GLY A 129 7.50 -7.86 3.51
CA GLY A 129 7.73 -8.72 2.34
C GLY A 129 6.54 -9.62 1.99
N LYS A 130 5.32 -9.18 2.28
CA LYS A 130 4.10 -9.99 2.19
C LYS A 130 3.10 -9.39 1.21
N VAL A 131 2.41 -10.23 0.44
CA VAL A 131 1.21 -9.79 -0.30
C VAL A 131 0.05 -9.70 0.68
N ARG A 132 -0.49 -8.48 0.80
CA ARG A 132 -1.56 -8.16 1.75
C ARG A 132 -2.92 -8.05 1.10
N GLY A 133 -3.00 -7.70 -0.19
CA GLY A 133 -4.26 -7.53 -0.89
C GLY A 133 -4.17 -7.82 -2.39
N ILE A 134 -5.24 -8.39 -2.95
CA ILE A 134 -5.42 -8.60 -4.39
C ILE A 134 -6.85 -8.23 -4.76
N TRP A 135 -7.02 -7.38 -5.78
CA TRP A 135 -8.34 -6.97 -6.26
C TRP A 135 -8.38 -6.73 -7.76
N SER A 136 -9.56 -6.84 -8.36
CA SER A 136 -9.81 -6.54 -9.77
C SER A 136 -10.76 -5.36 -9.95
N ASN A 137 -10.86 -4.87 -11.19
CA ASN A 137 -11.76 -3.80 -11.62
C ASN A 137 -11.46 -2.45 -10.94
N GLY A 138 -10.18 -2.18 -10.69
CA GLY A 138 -9.75 -0.92 -10.11
C GLY A 138 -8.35 -0.93 -9.52
N PHE A 139 -7.99 0.21 -8.94
CA PHE A 139 -6.73 0.48 -8.24
C PHE A 139 -7.04 1.16 -6.91
N LEU A 140 -6.30 2.21 -6.55
CA LEU A 140 -6.54 3.06 -5.40
C LEU A 140 -7.24 4.35 -5.83
N LYS A 141 -8.19 4.80 -5.02
CA LYS A 141 -8.88 6.08 -5.15
C LYS A 141 -8.53 6.96 -3.95
N PRO A 142 -7.72 8.02 -4.13
CA PRO A 142 -7.54 9.04 -3.11
C PRO A 142 -8.87 9.68 -2.69
N SER A 143 -8.97 10.11 -1.43
CA SER A 143 -10.06 10.99 -1.00
C SER A 143 -9.92 12.36 -1.69
N PRO A 144 -11.00 13.14 -1.90
CA PRO A 144 -10.86 14.55 -2.25
C PRO A 144 -10.54 15.45 -1.04
N GLU A 145 -10.79 14.99 0.19
CA GLU A 145 -10.60 15.80 1.41
C GLU A 145 -9.14 16.27 1.56
N ARG A 146 -8.94 17.56 1.86
CA ARG A 146 -7.62 18.22 1.95
C ARG A 146 -6.71 17.94 0.76
N PHE A 147 -7.18 18.20 -0.46
CA PHE A 147 -6.41 17.92 -1.68
C PHE A 147 -6.00 16.44 -1.79
N GLY A 148 -6.77 15.58 -1.13
CA GLY A 148 -6.54 14.15 -0.97
C GLY A 148 -5.46 13.72 0.00
N LEU A 149 -4.89 14.63 0.79
CA LEU A 149 -3.75 14.33 1.65
C LEU A 149 -4.10 13.73 3.02
N ILE A 150 -5.34 13.92 3.49
CA ILE A 150 -5.70 13.59 4.88
C ILE A 150 -6.14 12.12 5.09
N ARG A 151 -6.59 11.45 4.02
CA ARG A 151 -7.01 10.05 4.08
C ARG A 151 -6.17 9.17 3.16
N ALA A 152 -5.93 7.96 3.61
CA ALA A 152 -5.31 6.92 2.80
C ALA A 152 -6.13 6.66 1.52
N PRO A 153 -5.49 6.54 0.35
CA PRO A 153 -6.15 6.04 -0.85
C PRO A 153 -6.78 4.67 -0.61
N SER A 154 -8.05 4.50 -1.01
CA SER A 154 -8.80 3.27 -0.75
C SER A 154 -8.87 2.38 -1.99
N PRO A 155 -8.79 1.05 -1.86
CA PRO A 155 -9.04 0.14 -2.98
C PRO A 155 -10.42 0.36 -3.58
N ILE A 156 -10.49 0.37 -4.91
CA ILE A 156 -11.74 0.34 -5.67
C ILE A 156 -11.82 -0.96 -6.48
N GLY A 157 -13.03 -1.49 -6.63
CA GLY A 157 -13.28 -2.76 -7.32
C GLY A 157 -13.53 -3.92 -6.35
N GLN A 158 -13.29 -5.14 -6.81
CA GLN A 158 -13.59 -6.35 -6.04
C GLN A 158 -12.31 -6.90 -5.39
N ILE A 159 -12.25 -6.84 -4.06
CA ILE A 159 -11.18 -7.48 -3.28
C ILE A 159 -11.43 -9.00 -3.29
N HIS A 160 -10.47 -9.75 -3.82
CA HIS A 160 -10.50 -11.21 -3.88
C HIS A 160 -9.73 -11.85 -2.73
N PHE A 161 -8.63 -11.23 -2.34
CA PHE A 161 -7.76 -11.73 -1.29
C PHE A 161 -7.28 -10.59 -0.40
N SER A 162 -7.25 -10.85 0.91
CA SER A 162 -6.69 -9.98 1.93
C SER A 162 -6.09 -10.84 3.02
N SER A 163 -4.89 -10.51 3.51
CA SER A 163 -4.22 -11.26 4.58
C SER A 163 -3.85 -10.36 5.76
N ALA A 164 -3.78 -10.91 6.97
CA ALA A 164 -3.40 -10.16 8.16
C ALA A 164 -1.94 -9.65 8.10
N GLU A 165 -1.65 -8.59 8.84
CA GLU A 165 -0.28 -8.08 9.02
C GLU A 165 0.62 -9.17 9.63
N GLY A 166 1.90 -9.17 9.25
CA GLY A 166 2.87 -10.15 9.71
C GLY A 166 3.94 -10.41 8.65
N PRO A 167 4.98 -11.19 9.00
CA PRO A 167 6.08 -11.48 8.09
C PRO A 167 5.59 -12.21 6.84
N GLY A 168 6.21 -11.91 5.70
CA GLY A 168 6.06 -12.69 4.46
C GLY A 168 7.02 -13.86 4.36
N TRP A 169 8.08 -13.86 5.19
CA TRP A 169 9.16 -14.85 5.15
C TRP A 169 9.58 -15.28 6.56
N ASN A 170 10.15 -16.48 6.68
CA ASN A 170 10.72 -16.99 7.95
C ASN A 170 12.09 -16.40 8.34
N GLN A 171 12.59 -15.43 7.58
CA GLN A 171 13.91 -14.82 7.76
C GLN A 171 13.79 -13.29 7.65
N PRO A 172 14.78 -12.51 8.15
CA PRO A 172 14.78 -11.06 8.01
C PRO A 172 14.58 -10.61 6.57
N PHE A 173 13.65 -9.68 6.36
CA PHE A 173 13.29 -9.15 5.05
C PHE A 173 13.80 -7.72 4.90
N GLN A 174 14.45 -7.43 3.78
CA GLN A 174 14.87 -6.08 3.40
C GLN A 174 14.39 -5.77 1.98
N PHE A 175 13.49 -4.80 1.84
CA PHE A 175 13.15 -4.25 0.52
C PHE A 175 14.33 -3.45 -0.04
N ILE A 176 14.72 -3.72 -1.28
CA ILE A 176 15.82 -3.02 -1.96
C ILE A 176 15.27 -2.00 -2.96
N GLY A 177 14.31 -2.40 -3.80
CA GLY A 177 13.73 -1.50 -4.79
C GLY A 177 12.79 -2.17 -5.76
N SER A 178 12.44 -1.44 -6.81
CA SER A 178 11.59 -1.92 -7.89
C SER A 178 12.18 -1.54 -9.24
N HIS A 179 12.23 -2.50 -10.15
CA HIS A 179 12.62 -2.33 -11.55
C HIS A 179 11.36 -2.21 -12.39
N VAL A 180 11.30 -1.18 -13.24
CA VAL A 180 10.14 -0.93 -14.09
C VAL A 180 10.54 -1.08 -15.54
N ASN A 181 9.91 -2.01 -16.23
CA ASN A 181 10.07 -2.22 -17.66
C ASN A 181 8.69 -2.23 -18.32
N GLN A 182 8.35 -1.14 -19.01
CA GLN A 182 7.03 -0.91 -19.59
C GLN A 182 5.92 -1.07 -18.54
N ASN A 183 5.08 -2.10 -18.68
CA ASN A 183 3.96 -2.37 -17.79
C ASN A 183 4.31 -3.35 -16.67
N ARG A 184 5.54 -3.86 -16.63
CA ARG A 184 6.03 -4.81 -15.63
C ARG A 184 6.75 -4.06 -14.52
N VAL A 185 6.47 -4.47 -13.28
CA VAL A 185 7.23 -4.07 -12.10
C VAL A 185 7.83 -5.34 -11.51
N THR A 186 9.14 -5.35 -11.29
CA THR A 186 9.84 -6.45 -10.63
C THR A 186 10.44 -5.92 -9.34
N LEU A 187 10.02 -6.47 -8.21
CA LEU A 187 10.52 -6.10 -6.90
C LEU A 187 11.84 -6.82 -6.65
N GLU A 188 12.78 -6.12 -6.03
CA GLU A 188 14.03 -6.67 -5.52
C GLU A 188 14.05 -6.55 -4.01
N TYR A 189 14.37 -7.65 -3.34
CA TYR A 189 14.52 -7.69 -1.89
C TYR A 189 15.51 -8.77 -1.45
N ARG A 190 15.99 -8.65 -0.22
CA ARG A 190 16.82 -9.67 0.45
C ARG A 190 16.03 -10.40 1.54
N ILE A 191 16.25 -11.71 1.63
CA ILE A 191 15.73 -12.60 2.68
C ILE A 191 16.93 -13.26 3.35
N GLY A 192 17.29 -12.77 4.54
CA GLY A 192 18.64 -12.97 5.06
C GLY A 192 19.68 -12.53 4.01
N GLU A 193 20.60 -13.41 3.65
CA GLU A 193 21.60 -13.11 2.62
C GLU A 193 21.11 -13.30 1.17
N THR A 194 19.91 -13.84 0.99
CA THR A 194 19.40 -14.27 -0.32
C THR A 194 18.77 -13.13 -1.10
N THR A 195 19.27 -12.85 -2.30
CA THR A 195 18.59 -11.94 -3.25
C THR A 195 17.40 -12.63 -3.91
N VAL A 196 16.27 -11.92 -3.99
CA VAL A 196 15.04 -12.36 -4.64
C VAL A 196 14.49 -11.28 -5.56
N PHE A 197 14.09 -11.70 -6.76
CA PHE A 197 13.28 -10.92 -7.67
C PHE A 197 11.85 -11.48 -7.71
N ASP A 198 10.85 -10.60 -7.61
CA ASP A 198 9.42 -10.95 -7.58
C ASP A 198 8.62 -10.04 -8.50
N SER A 199 8.05 -10.62 -9.56
CA SER A 199 7.33 -9.89 -10.59
C SER A 199 5.84 -10.27 -10.57
N PRO A 200 4.96 -9.41 -10.02
CA PRO A 200 3.52 -9.62 -10.04
C PRO A 200 2.90 -9.46 -11.43
N TRP A 201 1.88 -10.27 -11.73
CA TRP A 201 1.07 -10.13 -12.94
C TRP A 201 -0.37 -10.66 -12.78
N LEU A 202 -1.16 -10.51 -13.84
CA LEU A 202 -2.47 -11.14 -13.99
C LEU A 202 -2.49 -11.91 -15.30
N GLU A 203 -2.64 -13.22 -15.19
CA GLU A 203 -2.85 -14.13 -16.31
C GLU A 203 -4.35 -14.43 -16.44
N THR A 204 -4.88 -14.27 -17.66
CA THR A 204 -6.29 -14.53 -17.98
C THR A 204 -6.38 -15.46 -19.18
N SER A 205 -7.11 -16.55 -19.01
CA SER A 205 -7.57 -17.44 -20.07
C SER A 205 -9.11 -17.53 -20.02
N PRO A 206 -9.76 -18.11 -21.04
CA PRO A 206 -11.21 -18.36 -21.00
C PRO A 206 -11.65 -19.19 -19.79
N GLU A 207 -10.76 -20.04 -19.27
CA GLU A 207 -11.06 -20.95 -18.17
C GLU A 207 -10.67 -20.38 -16.79
N HIS A 208 -9.62 -19.56 -16.73
CA HIS A 208 -8.99 -19.17 -15.47
C HIS A 208 -8.55 -17.72 -15.44
N THR A 209 -8.72 -17.09 -14.27
CA THR A 209 -8.10 -15.81 -13.94
C THR A 209 -7.17 -16.00 -12.75
N CYS A 210 -5.88 -15.78 -12.95
CA CYS A 210 -4.84 -16.01 -11.95
C CYS A 210 -3.98 -14.77 -11.77
N PHE A 211 -3.97 -14.24 -10.56
CA PHE A 211 -2.92 -13.30 -10.15
C PHE A 211 -1.65 -14.10 -9.90
N THR A 212 -0.53 -13.70 -10.48
CA THR A 212 0.71 -14.45 -10.41
C THR A 212 1.83 -13.62 -9.82
N ARG A 213 2.81 -14.31 -9.23
CA ARG A 213 4.08 -13.77 -8.75
C ARG A 213 5.17 -14.67 -9.29
N THR A 214 5.94 -14.16 -10.24
CA THR A 214 7.10 -14.88 -10.76
C THR A 214 8.30 -14.61 -9.87
N PHE A 215 8.98 -15.65 -9.42
CA PHE A 215 10.16 -15.55 -8.56
C PHE A 215 11.42 -15.98 -9.29
N GLU A 216 12.49 -15.23 -9.08
CA GLU A 216 13.86 -15.66 -9.31
C GLU A 216 14.64 -15.50 -7.99
N ILE A 217 14.99 -16.62 -7.36
CA ILE A 217 15.60 -16.67 -6.03
C ILE A 217 17.04 -17.17 -6.10
N GLY A 218 17.98 -16.41 -5.55
CA GLY A 218 19.40 -16.75 -5.56
C GLY A 218 19.77 -17.98 -4.72
N PRO A 219 21.00 -18.50 -4.88
CA PRO A 219 21.53 -19.63 -4.12
C PRO A 219 21.56 -19.34 -2.60
N GLY A 220 21.58 -20.40 -1.79
CA GLY A 220 21.84 -20.34 -0.36
C GLY A 220 21.56 -21.64 0.39
N GLU A 221 22.13 -21.74 1.59
CA GLU A 221 22.33 -23.00 2.31
C GLU A 221 21.17 -23.38 3.24
N THR A 222 20.33 -22.42 3.60
CA THR A 222 19.16 -22.65 4.48
C THR A 222 17.86 -22.71 3.68
N PRO A 223 16.87 -23.50 4.13
CA PRO A 223 15.53 -23.43 3.59
C PRO A 223 14.89 -22.08 3.91
N LEU A 224 14.03 -21.61 3.00
CA LEU A 224 13.21 -20.40 3.16
C LEU A 224 11.74 -20.79 3.14
N GLU A 225 10.91 -20.07 3.88
CA GLU A 225 9.45 -20.25 3.84
C GLU A 225 8.77 -18.96 3.42
N LEU A 226 7.99 -19.03 2.34
CA LEU A 226 7.13 -17.96 1.89
C LEU A 226 5.74 -18.12 2.55
N PHE A 227 5.38 -17.23 3.45
CA PHE A 227 4.09 -17.22 4.12
C PHE A 227 3.02 -16.60 3.22
N VAL A 228 1.97 -17.37 2.90
CA VAL A 228 0.91 -16.95 1.97
C VAL A 228 -0.44 -16.72 2.62
N ALA A 229 -0.72 -17.36 3.76
CA ALA A 229 -1.96 -17.19 4.54
C ALA A 229 -1.78 -17.64 5.99
N THR A 230 -2.75 -17.33 6.85
CA THR A 230 -2.87 -17.94 8.19
C THR A 230 -3.33 -19.40 8.05
N ALA A 231 -2.81 -20.30 8.87
CA ALA A 231 -3.08 -21.75 8.79
C ALA A 231 -4.58 -22.08 8.84
N GLY A 232 -5.33 -21.47 9.76
CA GLY A 232 -6.78 -21.68 9.92
C GLY A 232 -7.65 -21.00 8.87
N GLU A 233 -7.06 -20.28 7.91
CA GLU A 233 -7.77 -19.62 6.81
C GLU A 233 -7.72 -20.42 5.51
N VAL A 234 -6.98 -21.52 5.48
CA VAL A 234 -6.81 -22.36 4.30
C VAL A 234 -6.94 -23.85 4.61
N LYS A 235 -7.24 -24.62 3.56
CA LYS A 235 -7.09 -26.08 3.54
C LYS A 235 -6.10 -26.46 2.45
N THR A 236 -5.26 -27.45 2.69
CA THR A 236 -4.45 -28.10 1.65
C THR A 236 -5.33 -28.96 0.76
N SER A 237 -5.15 -28.85 -0.56
CA SER A 237 -5.65 -29.88 -1.49
C SER A 237 -4.74 -31.10 -1.39
N ALA A 238 -5.31 -32.29 -1.21
CA ALA A 238 -4.57 -33.54 -1.04
C ALA A 238 -3.85 -34.04 -2.31
N SER A 239 -3.96 -33.32 -3.43
CA SER A 239 -3.32 -33.66 -4.71
C SER A 239 -2.15 -32.74 -5.01
N GLN A 240 -1.04 -33.31 -5.51
CA GLN A 240 -0.04 -32.52 -6.22
C GLN A 240 -0.67 -31.88 -7.47
N PRO A 241 -0.26 -30.66 -7.86
CA PRO A 241 0.75 -29.82 -7.20
C PRO A 241 0.26 -29.24 -5.86
N HIS A 242 1.18 -28.99 -4.94
CA HIS A 242 0.91 -28.46 -3.60
C HIS A 242 0.11 -27.15 -3.65
N GLN A 243 -1.11 -27.16 -3.11
CA GLN A 243 -2.08 -26.06 -3.23
C GLN A 243 -2.83 -25.82 -1.92
N PHE A 244 -3.19 -24.57 -1.69
CA PHE A 244 -4.09 -24.11 -0.64
C PHE A 244 -5.39 -23.60 -1.24
N ILE A 245 -6.50 -23.76 -0.51
CA ILE A 245 -7.80 -23.14 -0.84
C ILE A 245 -8.24 -22.33 0.38
N THR A 246 -8.55 -21.05 0.20
CA THR A 246 -9.06 -20.20 1.29
C THR A 246 -10.45 -20.64 1.74
N THR A 247 -10.71 -20.60 3.05
CA THR A 247 -11.97 -21.11 3.65
C THR A 247 -12.82 -20.06 4.32
N LYS A 248 -12.26 -18.91 4.68
CA LYS A 248 -13.00 -17.83 5.38
C LYS A 248 -13.50 -16.72 4.44
N GLN A 249 -13.19 -16.80 3.14
CA GLN A 249 -13.61 -15.81 2.16
C GLN A 249 -14.93 -16.21 1.50
N LYS A 250 -15.78 -15.24 1.17
CA LYS A 250 -17.08 -15.47 0.50
C LYS A 250 -16.91 -16.17 -0.85
N ALA A 251 -15.86 -15.82 -1.59
CA ALA A 251 -15.42 -16.52 -2.79
C ALA A 251 -14.05 -17.15 -2.48
N PRO A 252 -13.87 -18.46 -2.71
CA PRO A 252 -12.59 -19.12 -2.46
C PRO A 252 -11.52 -18.61 -3.42
N VAL A 253 -10.28 -18.61 -2.96
CA VAL A 253 -9.08 -18.38 -3.75
C VAL A 253 -8.19 -19.60 -3.61
N ARG A 254 -7.74 -20.16 -4.74
CA ARG A 254 -6.76 -21.24 -4.76
C ARG A 254 -5.37 -20.65 -4.91
N ILE A 255 -4.49 -20.96 -3.97
CA ILE A 255 -3.10 -20.51 -3.95
C ILE A 255 -2.21 -21.71 -4.27
N GLY A 256 -1.41 -21.65 -5.32
CA GLY A 256 -0.55 -22.76 -5.72
C GLY A 256 0.83 -22.31 -6.19
N CYS A 257 1.72 -23.30 -6.36
CA CYS A 257 3.07 -23.12 -6.87
C CYS A 257 3.25 -23.90 -8.18
N VAL A 258 3.93 -23.29 -9.15
CA VAL A 258 4.31 -23.88 -10.43
C VAL A 258 5.81 -23.70 -10.62
N GLY A 259 6.51 -24.77 -11.04
CA GLY A 259 7.98 -24.81 -11.01
C GLY A 259 8.53 -25.06 -9.61
N GLY A 260 9.85 -25.15 -9.49
CA GLY A 260 10.53 -25.50 -8.24
C GLY A 260 10.07 -26.86 -7.69
N THR A 261 10.44 -27.96 -8.35
CA THR A 261 9.96 -29.33 -8.08
C THR A 261 10.07 -29.78 -6.63
N ASP A 262 11.01 -29.19 -5.90
CA ASP A 262 11.31 -29.53 -4.51
C ASP A 262 10.60 -28.61 -3.50
N ILE A 263 9.79 -27.64 -3.96
CA ILE A 263 9.00 -26.75 -3.11
C ILE A 263 7.79 -27.49 -2.55
N GLN A 264 7.61 -27.44 -1.23
CA GLN A 264 6.53 -28.14 -0.54
C GLN A 264 5.55 -27.17 0.13
N SER A 265 4.25 -27.47 0.10
CA SER A 265 3.29 -26.78 0.97
C SER A 265 3.42 -27.26 2.41
N ARG A 266 3.39 -26.32 3.37
CA ARG A 266 3.33 -26.60 4.81
C ARG A 266 2.18 -25.82 5.45
N ILE A 267 1.43 -26.47 6.34
CA ILE A 267 0.49 -25.80 7.25
C ILE A 267 0.98 -26.05 8.67
N SER A 268 1.13 -24.98 9.44
CA SER A 268 1.45 -25.05 10.87
C SER A 268 0.30 -25.67 11.68
N THR A 269 0.63 -26.40 12.74
CA THR A 269 -0.37 -27.06 13.60
C THR A 269 -1.25 -26.08 14.36
N ASP A 270 -0.68 -24.93 14.76
CA ASP A 270 -1.43 -23.81 15.31
C ASP A 270 -2.30 -23.18 14.22
N LYS A 271 -3.63 -23.36 14.32
CA LYS A 271 -4.57 -22.85 13.33
C LYS A 271 -4.82 -21.35 13.45
N GLU A 272 -4.62 -20.74 14.63
CA GLU A 272 -4.95 -19.34 14.86
C GLU A 272 -3.77 -18.42 14.61
N GLN A 273 -2.58 -18.82 15.06
CA GLN A 273 -1.34 -18.02 14.91
C GLN A 273 -0.36 -18.62 13.90
N GLY A 274 -0.57 -19.86 13.49
CA GLY A 274 0.32 -20.53 12.55
C GLY A 274 0.13 -20.09 11.10
N THR A 275 1.07 -20.49 10.26
CA THR A 275 1.16 -20.07 8.86
C THR A 275 0.89 -21.22 7.89
N ALA A 276 0.35 -20.87 6.72
CA ALA A 276 0.43 -21.67 5.51
C ALA A 276 1.55 -21.11 4.64
N SER A 277 2.48 -21.98 4.25
CA SER A 277 3.73 -21.58 3.61
C SER A 277 4.14 -22.48 2.44
N PHE A 278 4.91 -21.92 1.51
CA PHE A 278 5.70 -22.70 0.57
C PHE A 278 7.14 -22.77 1.07
N VAL A 279 7.60 -23.99 1.36
CA VAL A 279 8.96 -24.29 1.83
C VAL A 279 9.86 -24.47 0.61
N ILE A 280 10.81 -23.57 0.45
CA ILE A 280 11.84 -23.58 -0.60
C ILE A 280 13.10 -24.19 0.01
N PRO A 281 13.59 -25.33 -0.50
CA PRO A 281 14.76 -25.99 0.08
C PRO A 281 16.06 -25.19 -0.14
N PRO A 282 17.15 -25.57 0.55
CA PRO A 282 18.49 -25.11 0.19
C PRO A 282 18.76 -25.29 -1.30
N ARG A 283 19.44 -24.32 -1.91
CA ARG A 283 19.57 -24.23 -3.36
C ARG A 283 20.97 -23.81 -3.74
N LYS A 284 21.64 -24.62 -4.57
CA LYS A 284 23.01 -24.36 -5.06
C LYS A 284 23.05 -23.36 -6.21
N THR A 285 21.95 -23.25 -6.95
CA THR A 285 21.78 -22.37 -8.10
C THR A 285 20.49 -21.58 -7.95
N THR A 286 20.39 -20.49 -8.70
CA THR A 286 19.17 -19.69 -8.78
C THR A 286 17.98 -20.56 -9.19
N GLN A 287 16.89 -20.49 -8.42
CA GLN A 287 15.64 -21.20 -8.71
C GLN A 287 14.61 -20.25 -9.27
N ARG A 288 13.70 -20.79 -10.10
CA ARG A 288 12.58 -20.07 -10.68
C ARG A 288 11.29 -20.84 -10.45
N PHE A 289 10.29 -20.14 -9.95
CA PHE A 289 8.97 -20.69 -9.69
C PHE A 289 7.95 -19.56 -9.70
N LEU A 290 6.68 -19.93 -9.77
CA LEU A 290 5.56 -19.01 -9.83
C LEU A 290 4.57 -19.36 -8.73
N ILE A 291 4.15 -18.36 -7.96
CA ILE A 291 3.01 -18.49 -7.05
C ILE A 291 1.80 -17.86 -7.73
N TYR A 292 0.67 -18.57 -7.76
CA TYR A 292 -0.57 -18.05 -8.32
C TYR A 292 -1.68 -18.01 -7.27
N TYR A 293 -2.59 -17.05 -7.46
CA TYR A 293 -3.85 -16.87 -6.75
C TYR A 293 -4.97 -16.93 -7.80
N GLN A 294 -5.57 -18.10 -7.96
CA GLN A 294 -6.70 -18.32 -8.86
C GLN A 294 -7.98 -17.90 -8.15
N ILE A 295 -8.67 -16.92 -8.73
CA ILE A 295 -9.96 -16.43 -8.22
C ILE A 295 -11.11 -17.26 -8.80
N ASN A 296 -12.20 -17.41 -8.04
CA ASN A 296 -13.37 -18.21 -8.41
C ASN A 296 -13.04 -19.62 -8.95
N PRO A 297 -12.21 -20.41 -8.26
CA PRO A 297 -11.89 -21.76 -8.69
C PRO A 297 -13.15 -22.64 -8.71
N GLU A 298 -13.25 -23.56 -9.67
CA GLU A 298 -14.25 -24.63 -9.59
C GLU A 298 -14.01 -25.46 -8.31
N LEU A 299 -15.03 -25.53 -7.45
CA LEU A 299 -14.96 -26.21 -6.14
C LEU A 299 -15.33 -27.70 -6.20
N LYS A 300 -15.93 -28.18 -7.30
CA LYS A 300 -16.28 -29.60 -7.44
C LYS A 300 -15.01 -30.41 -7.71
N PRO A 301 -14.83 -31.58 -7.07
CA PRO A 301 -13.68 -32.44 -7.34
C PRO A 301 -13.83 -33.06 -8.74
N LYS A 302 -13.28 -32.38 -9.75
CA LYS A 302 -12.76 -33.08 -10.93
C LYS A 302 -11.36 -33.57 -10.56
N PRO A 303 -10.90 -34.73 -11.07
CA PRO A 303 -9.60 -35.30 -10.71
C PRO A 303 -8.46 -34.29 -10.84
N ALA A 304 -7.40 -34.53 -10.09
CA ALA A 304 -6.22 -33.69 -9.77
C ALA A 304 -5.52 -32.88 -10.88
N SER A 305 -6.04 -32.79 -12.10
CA SER A 305 -5.35 -32.26 -13.29
C SER A 305 -5.59 -30.80 -13.65
N ASN A 306 -6.44 -30.03 -12.95
CA ASN A 306 -6.74 -28.64 -13.37
C ASN A 306 -6.02 -27.60 -12.49
N ALA A 307 -4.71 -27.76 -12.28
CA ALA A 307 -3.91 -26.55 -12.06
C ALA A 307 -4.08 -25.67 -13.30
N PRO A 308 -4.21 -24.33 -13.18
CA PRO A 308 -4.24 -23.49 -14.35
C PRO A 308 -3.01 -23.79 -15.21
N ALA A 309 -3.18 -23.86 -16.53
CA ALA A 309 -2.12 -24.16 -17.50
C ALA A 309 -1.08 -23.02 -17.56
N LEU A 310 -0.39 -22.81 -16.44
CA LEU A 310 0.69 -21.86 -16.24
C LEU A 310 2.00 -22.59 -16.50
N SER A 311 2.89 -21.95 -17.25
CA SER A 311 4.22 -22.47 -17.51
C SER A 311 5.17 -22.12 -16.39
N VAL A 312 6.25 -22.91 -16.27
CA VAL A 312 7.41 -22.52 -15.46
C VAL A 312 7.93 -21.19 -16.01
N PRO A 313 8.16 -20.18 -15.15
CA PRO A 313 8.53 -18.87 -15.61
C PRO A 313 9.93 -18.86 -16.26
N THR A 314 10.08 -18.02 -17.28
CA THR A 314 11.38 -17.65 -17.82
C THR A 314 12.13 -16.73 -16.85
N SER A 315 13.37 -16.39 -17.18
CA SER A 315 14.19 -15.52 -16.34
C SER A 315 13.64 -14.09 -16.27
N LEU A 316 13.75 -13.47 -15.09
CA LEU A 316 13.35 -12.07 -14.87
C LEU A 316 14.44 -11.06 -15.27
N GLN A 317 15.64 -11.51 -15.65
CA GLN A 317 16.80 -10.63 -15.88
C GLN A 317 16.53 -9.54 -16.92
N THR A 318 15.77 -9.83 -17.98
CA THR A 318 15.39 -8.82 -18.99
C THR A 318 14.44 -7.76 -18.44
N GLN A 319 13.63 -8.09 -17.43
CA GLN A 319 12.72 -7.15 -16.76
C GLN A 319 13.44 -6.24 -15.76
N LEU A 320 14.68 -6.58 -15.37
CA LEU A 320 15.52 -5.73 -14.52
C LEU A 320 16.16 -4.59 -15.31
N ILE A 321 16.27 -4.73 -16.62
CA ILE A 321 16.72 -3.65 -17.50
C ILE A 321 15.58 -2.63 -17.58
N PRO A 322 15.81 -1.35 -17.20
CA PRO A 322 14.78 -0.33 -17.28
C PRO A 322 14.19 -0.21 -18.68
N GLY A 323 12.87 -0.09 -18.76
CA GLY A 323 12.19 0.18 -20.03
C GLY A 323 12.42 1.62 -20.51
N PRO A 324 11.87 1.98 -21.69
CA PRO A 324 11.87 3.35 -22.16
C PRO A 324 11.24 4.32 -21.13
N PRO A 325 11.70 5.59 -21.06
CA PRO A 325 11.13 6.57 -20.13
C PRO A 325 9.62 6.73 -20.32
N HIS A 326 8.86 6.66 -19.24
CA HIS A 326 7.40 6.87 -19.27
C HIS A 326 7.03 8.36 -19.40
N TRP A 327 7.81 9.23 -18.76
CA TRP A 327 7.55 10.66 -18.66
C TRP A 327 8.47 11.44 -19.59
N THR A 328 8.05 11.55 -20.86
CA THR A 328 8.90 12.10 -21.92
C THR A 328 8.67 13.58 -22.21
N LYS A 329 7.55 14.16 -21.77
CA LYS A 329 7.24 15.55 -22.07
C LYS A 329 8.08 16.48 -21.19
N ILE A 330 8.84 17.34 -21.83
CA ILE A 330 9.48 18.50 -21.19
C ILE A 330 8.44 19.63 -21.20
N LEU A 331 8.23 20.23 -20.03
CA LEU A 331 7.36 21.40 -19.85
C LEU A 331 8.25 22.61 -19.66
N THR A 332 7.92 23.70 -20.33
CA THR A 332 8.71 24.94 -20.26
C THR A 332 7.93 26.00 -19.51
N THR A 333 8.58 26.64 -18.54
CA THR A 333 8.11 27.86 -17.89
C THR A 333 9.21 28.92 -17.92
N LYS A 334 8.90 30.15 -17.49
CA LYS A 334 9.86 31.26 -17.43
C LYS A 334 9.92 31.78 -16.00
N GLY A 335 11.13 31.92 -15.44
CA GLY A 335 11.28 32.54 -14.14
C GLY A 335 11.08 34.06 -14.18
N LEU A 336 10.86 34.65 -13.01
CA LEU A 336 10.63 36.07 -12.86
C LEU A 336 11.75 36.64 -11.99
N LEU A 337 12.66 37.40 -12.61
CA LEU A 337 13.66 38.15 -11.88
C LEU A 337 13.02 39.34 -11.17
N SER A 338 13.45 39.55 -9.92
CA SER A 338 13.03 40.69 -9.13
C SER A 338 13.46 42.00 -9.81
N GLN A 339 12.58 42.98 -9.81
CA GLN A 339 12.89 44.34 -10.29
C GLN A 339 13.38 45.27 -9.16
N ASN A 340 13.48 44.74 -7.93
CA ASN A 340 13.91 45.50 -6.77
C ASN A 340 15.45 45.53 -6.69
N ASN A 341 16.01 46.59 -6.12
CA ASN A 341 17.44 46.76 -5.87
C ASN A 341 17.79 46.78 -4.37
N ALA A 342 16.93 46.19 -3.54
CA ALA A 342 17.15 46.04 -2.11
C ALA A 342 18.29 45.04 -1.79
N PRO A 343 18.87 45.09 -0.58
CA PRO A 343 19.90 44.12 -0.14
C PRO A 343 19.45 42.65 -0.17
N TYR A 344 18.14 42.40 -0.22
CA TYR A 344 17.54 41.09 -0.39
C TYR A 344 16.42 41.19 -1.42
N VAL A 345 16.47 40.34 -2.44
CA VAL A 345 15.48 40.25 -3.51
C VAL A 345 15.05 38.81 -3.68
N VAL A 346 13.87 38.59 -4.25
CA VAL A 346 13.31 37.27 -4.48
C VAL A 346 12.99 37.12 -5.95
N ASP A 347 13.64 36.16 -6.59
CA ASP A 347 13.29 35.68 -7.90
C ASP A 347 12.30 34.52 -7.78
N THR A 348 11.44 34.35 -8.78
CA THR A 348 10.42 33.30 -8.78
C THR A 348 10.68 32.28 -9.87
N LEU A 349 10.91 31.03 -9.48
CA LEU A 349 10.83 29.89 -10.40
C LEU A 349 9.36 29.52 -10.60
N THR A 350 8.80 29.80 -11.77
CA THR A 350 7.39 29.50 -12.05
C THR A 350 7.20 28.00 -12.35
N ILE A 351 6.05 27.47 -11.95
CA ILE A 351 5.73 26.03 -12.01
C ILE A 351 4.67 25.74 -13.08
N PRO A 352 4.74 24.59 -13.79
CA PRO A 352 3.78 24.21 -14.81
C PRO A 352 2.52 23.61 -14.17
N HIS A 353 1.69 24.48 -13.58
CA HIS A 353 0.42 24.09 -12.94
C HIS A 353 -0.46 23.26 -13.87
N GLU A 354 -0.58 23.69 -15.13
CA GLU A 354 -1.17 22.88 -16.19
C GLU A 354 -0.10 21.99 -16.80
N ASN A 355 -0.31 20.68 -16.72
CA ASN A 355 0.61 19.68 -17.24
C ASN A 355 -0.16 18.47 -17.77
N PRO A 356 0.39 17.76 -18.77
CA PRO A 356 -0.31 16.65 -19.43
C PRO A 356 -0.61 15.48 -18.49
N TYR A 357 0.08 15.40 -17.35
CA TYR A 357 -0.07 14.31 -16.39
C TYR A 357 -1.11 14.61 -15.30
N ARG A 358 -1.69 15.81 -15.30
CA ARG A 358 -2.57 16.31 -14.23
C ARG A 358 -1.93 16.15 -12.84
N ALA A 359 -0.61 16.24 -12.78
CA ALA A 359 0.16 16.18 -11.55
C ALA A 359 0.00 17.48 -10.78
N LEU A 360 -0.02 17.38 -9.44
CA LEU A 360 -0.22 18.51 -8.56
C LEU A 360 1.12 19.02 -8.03
N PHE A 361 1.35 20.33 -8.14
CA PHE A 361 2.57 20.99 -7.67
C PHE A 361 2.46 21.49 -6.22
N PHE A 362 2.15 20.56 -5.30
CA PHE A 362 2.27 20.81 -3.87
C PHE A 362 3.72 20.51 -3.48
N ILE A 363 4.63 21.45 -3.79
CA ILE A 363 6.07 21.28 -3.59
C ILE A 363 6.38 21.11 -2.10
N SER A 364 7.14 20.06 -1.78
CA SER A 364 7.51 19.70 -0.41
C SER A 364 9.01 19.81 -0.13
N GLY A 365 9.84 19.73 -1.16
CA GLY A 365 11.28 19.85 -1.03
C GLY A 365 11.96 20.04 -2.36
N HIS A 366 13.20 20.51 -2.29
CA HIS A 366 14.08 20.65 -3.45
C HIS A 366 15.54 20.54 -3.02
N ASP A 367 16.40 20.17 -3.96
CA ASP A 367 17.87 20.15 -3.79
C ASP A 367 18.54 20.12 -5.16
N PHE A 368 19.82 20.42 -5.22
CA PHE A 368 20.56 20.53 -6.48
C PHE A 368 21.38 19.27 -6.78
N LEU A 369 21.38 18.88 -8.06
CA LEU A 369 22.33 17.93 -8.63
C LEU A 369 23.68 18.62 -8.89
N ASP A 370 24.75 17.83 -9.03
CA ASP A 370 26.11 18.36 -9.19
C ASP A 370 26.29 19.23 -10.45
N ASN A 371 25.43 19.03 -11.46
CA ASN A 371 25.41 19.80 -12.69
C ASN A 371 24.62 21.12 -12.60
N GLY A 372 24.03 21.44 -11.44
CA GLY A 372 23.21 22.62 -11.20
C GLY A 372 21.72 22.44 -11.51
N ASP A 373 21.29 21.28 -12.00
CA ASP A 373 19.86 21.00 -12.18
C ASP A 373 19.18 20.81 -10.81
N LEU A 374 17.93 21.25 -10.70
CA LEU A 374 17.14 21.14 -9.47
C LEU A 374 16.32 19.84 -9.49
N ALA A 375 16.34 19.10 -8.39
CA ALA A 375 15.35 18.07 -8.09
C ALA A 375 14.25 18.67 -7.19
N VAL A 376 12.97 18.41 -7.48
CA VAL A 376 11.82 18.94 -6.72
C VAL A 376 10.84 17.81 -6.38
N SER A 377 10.48 17.64 -5.12
CA SER A 377 9.44 16.68 -4.68
C SER A 377 8.08 17.36 -4.49
N THR A 378 6.99 16.61 -4.69
CA THR A 378 5.63 17.03 -4.34
C THR A 378 5.00 16.11 -3.31
N VAL A 379 4.17 16.64 -2.40
CA VAL A 379 3.45 15.85 -1.38
C VAL A 379 2.55 14.78 -2.01
N HIS A 380 2.17 14.90 -3.29
CA HIS A 380 1.34 13.92 -3.99
C HIS A 380 2.11 12.73 -4.58
N GLY A 381 3.44 12.68 -4.39
CA GLY A 381 4.25 11.51 -4.72
C GLY A 381 5.15 11.67 -5.94
N ASP A 382 5.38 12.89 -6.42
CA ASP A 382 6.20 13.15 -7.61
C ASP A 382 7.60 13.65 -7.28
N VAL A 383 8.54 13.36 -8.17
CA VAL A 383 9.84 14.04 -8.28
C VAL A 383 9.98 14.59 -9.68
N TRP A 384 10.40 15.84 -9.79
CA TRP A 384 10.67 16.56 -11.03
C TRP A 384 12.13 16.96 -11.09
N LEU A 385 12.70 16.92 -12.29
CA LEU A 385 13.99 17.53 -12.60
C LEU A 385 13.73 18.84 -13.33
N VAL A 386 14.46 19.89 -12.96
CA VAL A 386 14.36 21.23 -13.53
C VAL A 386 15.74 21.69 -13.97
N SER A 387 15.91 21.90 -15.27
CA SER A 387 17.12 22.50 -15.83
C SER A 387 16.86 23.95 -16.25
N GLY A 388 17.93 24.75 -16.41
CA GLY A 388 17.82 26.16 -16.79
C GLY A 388 17.58 27.11 -15.60
N VAL A 389 17.87 26.64 -14.38
CA VAL A 389 17.91 27.48 -13.17
C VAL A 389 19.24 28.23 -13.17
N ASP A 390 19.32 29.27 -13.98
CA ASP A 390 20.50 30.13 -14.15
C ASP A 390 20.21 31.58 -13.73
N ALA A 391 21.16 32.49 -13.98
CA ALA A 391 21.04 33.89 -13.57
C ALA A 391 19.94 34.66 -14.32
N ASP A 392 19.57 34.23 -15.53
CA ASP A 392 18.61 34.95 -16.37
C ASP A 392 17.18 34.40 -16.23
N LEU A 393 17.04 33.13 -15.82
CA LEU A 393 15.78 32.41 -15.66
C LEU A 393 14.88 32.46 -16.91
N ASN A 394 15.50 32.53 -18.09
CA ASN A 394 14.80 32.69 -19.37
C ASN A 394 13.93 31.48 -19.72
N GLU A 395 14.42 30.27 -19.43
CA GLU A 395 13.75 29.02 -19.79
C GLU A 395 13.97 27.94 -18.73
N LEU A 396 12.93 27.65 -17.93
CA LEU A 396 12.92 26.55 -16.97
C LEU A 396 12.31 25.31 -17.63
N LYS A 397 13.05 24.20 -17.67
CA LYS A 397 12.60 22.95 -18.29
C LYS A 397 12.33 21.90 -17.22
N TRP A 398 11.05 21.60 -17.05
CA TRP A 398 10.55 20.62 -16.08
C TRP A 398 10.34 19.27 -16.76
N LYS A 399 10.92 18.23 -16.17
CA LYS A 399 10.72 16.84 -16.56
C LYS A 399 10.29 16.03 -15.35
N ARG A 400 9.12 15.39 -15.43
CA ARG A 400 8.68 14.46 -14.38
C ARG A 400 9.62 13.27 -14.37
N PHE A 401 10.25 13.01 -13.24
CA PHE A 401 11.29 11.99 -13.10
C PHE A 401 10.75 10.72 -12.47
N ALA A 402 10.00 10.86 -11.37
CA ALA A 402 9.36 9.75 -10.67
C ALA A 402 7.96 10.15 -10.17
N THR A 403 7.10 9.16 -9.94
CA THR A 403 5.74 9.33 -9.40
C THR A 403 5.32 8.09 -8.64
N GLY A 404 4.30 8.22 -7.80
CA GLY A 404 3.74 7.13 -7.00
C GLY A 404 4.45 6.96 -5.66
N LEU A 405 5.35 7.87 -5.28
CA LEU A 405 6.05 7.82 -4.00
C LEU A 405 5.10 8.13 -2.85
N PHE A 406 5.47 7.64 -1.65
CA PHE A 406 4.61 7.74 -0.48
C PHE A 406 4.68 9.12 0.16
N GLN A 407 3.91 10.05 -0.40
CA GLN A 407 3.72 11.42 0.10
C GLN A 407 5.00 12.07 0.62
N PRO A 408 5.99 12.27 -0.26
CA PRO A 408 7.31 12.71 0.16
C PRO A 408 7.23 14.13 0.70
N LEU A 409 7.71 14.31 1.93
CA LEU A 409 7.71 15.59 2.63
C LEU A 409 8.96 16.43 2.36
N GLY A 410 9.92 15.88 1.59
CA GLY A 410 11.12 16.57 1.15
C GLY A 410 11.97 15.65 0.28
N LEU A 411 13.15 16.13 -0.12
CA LEU A 411 14.18 15.32 -0.75
C LEU A 411 15.57 15.85 -0.39
N LYS A 412 16.59 15.03 -0.62
CA LYS A 412 18.01 15.40 -0.52
C LYS A 412 18.79 14.74 -1.65
N VAL A 413 19.72 15.47 -2.26
CA VAL A 413 20.71 14.93 -3.18
C VAL A 413 22.00 14.65 -2.41
N VAL A 414 22.50 13.42 -2.53
CA VAL A 414 23.79 13.00 -1.97
C VAL A 414 24.53 12.18 -3.01
N ASN A 415 25.74 12.59 -3.39
CA ASN A 415 26.55 11.95 -4.45
C ASN A 415 25.73 11.75 -5.74
N ASN A 416 25.04 12.81 -6.17
CA ASN A 416 24.15 12.85 -7.33
C ASN A 416 23.00 11.82 -7.33
N LYS A 417 22.63 11.28 -6.15
CA LYS A 417 21.47 10.40 -5.95
C LYS A 417 20.40 11.13 -5.17
N ILE A 418 19.16 11.04 -5.64
CA ILE A 418 17.99 11.67 -5.02
C ILE A 418 17.41 10.72 -3.96
N TYR A 419 17.36 11.18 -2.72
CA TYR A 419 16.73 10.53 -1.58
C TYR A 419 15.46 11.27 -1.23
N VAL A 420 14.38 10.52 -0.97
CA VAL A 420 13.02 11.05 -0.83
C VAL A 420 12.34 10.46 0.40
#